data_AF-A0A654IBD7-F1
#
_entry.id   AF-A0A654IBD7-F1
#
_cell.length_a   1.000
_cell.length_b   1.000
_cell.length_c   1.000
_cell.angle_alpha   90.00
_cell.angle_beta   90.00
_cell.angle_gamma   90.00
#
_symmetry.space_group_name_H-M   'P 1'
#
loop_
_entity.id
_entity.type
_entity.pdbx_description
1 polymer ?
#
loop_
_entity_poly.entity_id
_entity_poly.type
_entity_poly.pdbx_seq_one_letter_code
_entity_poly.pdbx_strand_id
1 'polypeptide(L)'
;MLNNIKTGYTENACFYDEQPIDFKSSWKQRMRWSVGFKQVWNIYKSRILKQMFSLKANKVKIWANFTMISPVVLTLVINLLFWLITTLLMVSNYEVNYVHNRFIQVAQVQNNFYHLLVYALTTPFVIHLIIFVNYLLWGIVVVIRNRKSIHATKWQKFKSIFTYPLFMLTYIPISFLALFRSTYSTTPIARKSEVVLKTKPNKTSNK
;
A
#
# COMPACT_ATOMS: atom_id res chain seq x y z
N MET A 1 -11.34 6.46 -20.73
CA MET A 1 -9.90 6.74 -20.94
C MET A 1 -9.80 8.19 -21.40
N LEU A 2 -8.71 8.90 -21.09
CA LEU A 2 -8.48 10.22 -21.71
C LEU A 2 -8.46 10.04 -23.24
N ASN A 3 -8.98 11.03 -23.97
CA ASN A 3 -8.89 11.15 -25.43
C ASN A 3 -9.58 10.03 -26.24
N ASN A 4 -10.48 9.24 -25.64
CA ASN A 4 -11.23 8.16 -26.30
C ASN A 4 -10.39 7.06 -26.98
N ILE A 5 -9.10 6.99 -26.69
CA ILE A 5 -8.17 5.96 -27.17
C ILE A 5 -8.57 4.61 -26.54
N LYS A 6 -8.61 3.54 -27.35
CA LYS A 6 -8.82 2.17 -26.89
C LYS A 6 -7.47 1.52 -26.56
N THR A 7 -7.27 1.12 -25.31
CA THR A 7 -6.11 0.30 -24.89
C THR A 7 -6.48 -1.18 -24.86
N GLY A 8 -5.65 -2.04 -25.45
CA GLY A 8 -5.73 -3.49 -25.27
C GLY A 8 -4.79 -3.99 -24.15
N TYR A 9 -5.09 -5.17 -23.61
CA TYR A 9 -4.18 -5.94 -22.75
C TYR A 9 -3.92 -7.29 -23.42
N THR A 10 -2.66 -7.74 -23.40
CA THR A 10 -2.24 -9.02 -23.98
C THR A 10 -1.41 -9.77 -22.94
N GLU A 11 -1.94 -10.86 -22.39
CA GLU A 11 -1.28 -11.61 -21.31
C GLU A 11 0.07 -12.22 -21.75
N ASN A 12 0.22 -12.52 -23.05
CA ASN A 12 1.44 -13.08 -23.62
C ASN A 12 2.53 -12.03 -23.91
N ALA A 13 2.26 -10.73 -23.73
CA ALA A 13 3.24 -9.67 -23.99
C ALA A 13 4.28 -9.59 -22.86
N CYS A 14 5.46 -10.17 -23.09
CA CYS A 14 6.55 -10.21 -22.11
C CYS A 14 7.53 -9.05 -22.33
N PHE A 15 7.75 -8.24 -21.29
CA PHE A 15 8.79 -7.22 -21.24
C PHE A 15 9.78 -7.56 -20.13
N TYR A 16 11.08 -7.49 -20.43
CA TYR A 16 12.14 -7.72 -19.46
C TYR A 16 12.72 -6.38 -18.99
N ASP A 17 12.65 -6.12 -17.69
CA ASP A 17 13.15 -4.89 -17.05
C ASP A 17 14.12 -5.22 -15.91
N GLU A 18 15.09 -4.35 -15.66
CA GLU A 18 16.08 -4.51 -14.58
C GLU A 18 15.45 -4.16 -13.22
N GLN A 19 15.24 -5.17 -12.38
CA GLN A 19 14.74 -4.96 -11.01
C GLN A 19 15.87 -4.53 -10.04
N PRO A 20 15.58 -3.68 -9.03
CA PRO A 20 16.55 -3.27 -8.03
C PRO A 20 17.05 -4.46 -7.21
N ILE A 21 18.37 -4.70 -7.25
CA ILE A 21 19.03 -5.80 -6.52
C ILE A 21 19.26 -5.51 -5.04
N ASP A 22 19.13 -4.25 -4.61
CA ASP A 22 19.32 -3.81 -3.23
C ASP A 22 18.11 -3.03 -2.69
N PHE A 23 17.94 -3.07 -1.36
CA PHE A 23 16.80 -2.44 -0.70
C PHE A 23 16.79 -0.91 -0.80
N LYS A 24 17.97 -0.26 -0.82
CA LYS A 24 18.13 1.20 -0.86
C LYS A 24 17.69 1.76 -2.23
N SER A 25 18.03 1.06 -3.31
CA SER A 25 17.54 1.36 -4.66
C SER A 25 16.04 1.07 -4.79
N SER A 26 15.56 -0.05 -4.24
CA SER A 26 14.13 -0.35 -4.14
C SER A 26 13.34 0.77 -3.46
N TRP A 27 13.83 1.28 -2.34
CA TRP A 27 13.21 2.37 -1.58
C TRP A 27 13.17 3.67 -2.39
N LYS A 28 14.28 4.05 -3.05
CA LYS A 28 14.31 5.22 -3.95
C LYS A 28 13.30 5.11 -5.09
N GLN A 29 13.22 3.94 -5.74
CA GLN A 29 12.27 3.69 -6.83
C GLN A 29 10.82 3.84 -6.35
N ARG A 30 10.50 3.26 -5.20
CA ARG A 30 9.13 3.26 -4.64
C ARG A 30 8.73 4.61 -4.07
N MET A 31 9.68 5.37 -3.52
CA MET A 31 9.48 6.78 -3.17
C MET A 31 9.14 7.63 -4.39
N ARG A 32 9.83 7.42 -5.53
CA ARG A 32 9.49 8.07 -6.81
C ARG A 32 8.05 7.73 -7.24
N TRP A 33 7.66 6.45 -7.15
CA TRP A 33 6.29 6.03 -7.47
C TRP A 33 5.25 6.67 -6.57
N SER A 34 5.43 6.65 -5.24
CA SER A 34 4.48 7.28 -4.30
C SER A 34 4.36 8.80 -4.50
N VAL A 35 5.45 9.51 -4.80
CA VAL A 35 5.40 10.94 -5.15
C VAL A 35 4.67 11.15 -6.49
N GLY A 36 4.92 10.31 -7.50
CA GLY A 36 4.22 10.33 -8.78
C GLY A 36 2.71 10.09 -8.64
N PHE A 37 2.30 9.10 -7.86
CA PHE A 37 0.88 8.85 -7.54
C PHE A 37 0.23 10.05 -6.86
N LYS A 38 0.93 10.75 -5.96
CA LYS A 38 0.44 12.00 -5.35
C LYS A 38 0.28 13.13 -6.37
N GLN A 39 1.20 13.25 -7.33
CA GLN A 39 1.11 14.24 -8.41
C GLN A 39 -0.11 13.95 -9.32
N VAL A 40 -0.28 12.69 -9.75
CA VAL A 40 -1.45 12.23 -10.51
C VAL A 40 -2.74 12.48 -9.72
N TRP A 41 -2.78 12.16 -8.43
CA TRP A 41 -3.92 12.45 -7.56
C TRP A 41 -4.24 13.96 -7.54
N ASN A 42 -3.25 14.83 -7.36
CA ASN A 42 -3.48 16.28 -7.34
C ASN A 42 -4.07 16.82 -8.65
N ILE A 43 -3.69 16.27 -9.80
CA ILE A 43 -4.23 16.67 -11.12
C ILE A 43 -5.67 16.16 -11.30
N TYR A 44 -5.96 14.91 -10.93
CA TYR A 44 -7.23 14.27 -11.30
C TYR A 44 -8.29 14.17 -10.19
N LYS A 45 -7.96 14.41 -8.91
CA LYS A 45 -8.86 14.24 -7.75
C LYS A 45 -10.21 14.95 -7.91
N SER A 46 -10.22 16.20 -8.37
CA SER A 46 -11.45 16.99 -8.55
C SER A 46 -12.36 16.41 -9.63
N ARG A 47 -11.80 15.92 -10.74
CA ARG A 47 -12.54 15.25 -11.81
C ARG A 47 -13.05 13.88 -11.37
N ILE A 48 -12.24 13.11 -10.64
CA ILE A 48 -12.63 11.79 -10.11
C ILE A 48 -13.80 11.93 -9.12
N LEU A 49 -13.68 12.83 -8.13
CA LEU A 49 -14.73 13.07 -7.14
C LEU A 49 -16.04 13.55 -7.79
N LYS A 50 -15.97 14.53 -8.72
CA LYS A 50 -17.16 14.97 -9.48
C LYS A 50 -17.84 13.83 -10.26
N GLN A 51 -17.07 12.88 -10.78
CA GLN A 51 -17.62 11.72 -11.49
C GLN A 51 -18.18 10.65 -10.55
N MET A 52 -17.67 10.48 -9.33
CA MET A 52 -18.23 9.55 -8.33
C MET A 52 -19.68 9.88 -7.96
N PHE A 53 -20.01 11.17 -7.87
CA PHE A 53 -21.37 11.65 -7.59
C PHE A 53 -22.26 11.79 -8.84
N SER A 54 -21.76 11.51 -10.04
CA SER A 54 -22.54 11.62 -11.27
C SER A 54 -23.32 10.34 -11.57
N LEU A 55 -24.65 10.46 -11.70
CA LEU A 55 -25.53 9.35 -12.08
C LEU A 55 -25.25 8.77 -13.47
N LYS A 56 -24.68 9.58 -14.40
CA LYS A 56 -24.40 9.19 -15.78
C LYS A 56 -23.00 8.54 -15.96
N ALA A 57 -22.20 8.43 -14.91
CA ALA A 57 -20.82 7.98 -15.01
C ALA A 57 -20.66 6.47 -14.76
N ASN A 58 -19.74 5.83 -15.50
CA ASN A 58 -19.41 4.42 -15.30
C ASN A 58 -18.58 4.25 -14.00
N LYS A 59 -19.28 3.94 -12.90
CA LYS A 59 -18.70 3.80 -11.56
C LYS A 59 -17.57 2.77 -11.49
N VAL A 60 -17.65 1.66 -12.22
CA VAL A 60 -16.62 0.60 -12.26
C VAL A 60 -15.29 1.14 -12.79
N LYS A 61 -15.30 1.90 -13.90
CA LYS A 61 -14.10 2.51 -14.47
C LYS A 61 -13.46 3.54 -13.53
N ILE A 62 -14.28 4.28 -12.78
CA ILE A 62 -13.80 5.25 -11.78
C ILE A 62 -13.15 4.52 -10.60
N TRP A 63 -13.80 3.47 -10.10
CA TRP A 63 -13.28 2.65 -9.00
C TRP A 63 -11.95 1.99 -9.37
N ALA A 64 -11.84 1.40 -10.56
CA ALA A 64 -10.60 0.79 -11.05
C ALA A 64 -9.44 1.81 -11.16
N ASN A 65 -9.69 3.02 -11.67
CA ASN A 65 -8.68 4.07 -11.70
C ASN A 65 -8.28 4.55 -10.30
N PHE A 66 -9.24 4.60 -9.37
CA PHE A 66 -9.01 5.06 -8.00
C PHE A 66 -8.21 4.04 -7.18
N THR A 67 -8.56 2.76 -7.24
CA THR A 67 -7.80 1.69 -6.58
C THR A 67 -6.41 1.51 -7.17
N MET A 68 -6.20 1.80 -8.46
CA MET A 68 -4.88 1.71 -9.08
C MET A 68 -3.87 2.76 -8.55
N ILE A 69 -4.35 3.88 -8.00
CA ILE A 69 -3.49 4.94 -7.44
C ILE A 69 -2.95 4.55 -6.05
N SER A 70 -3.77 3.91 -5.20
CA SER A 70 -3.29 3.36 -3.92
C SER A 70 -4.29 2.39 -3.29
N PRO A 71 -4.26 1.08 -3.62
CA PRO A 71 -5.32 0.17 -3.21
C PRO A 71 -5.27 -0.09 -1.70
N VAL A 72 -4.09 -0.40 -1.14
CA VAL A 72 -3.98 -0.83 0.26
C VAL A 72 -3.74 0.31 1.25
N VAL A 73 -3.06 1.40 0.85
CA VAL A 73 -2.93 2.58 1.73
C VAL A 73 -4.31 3.22 1.96
N LEU A 74 -5.16 3.25 0.93
CA LEU A 74 -6.55 3.68 1.08
C LEU A 74 -7.32 2.78 2.06
N THR A 75 -7.23 1.46 1.91
CA THR A 75 -7.86 0.52 2.86
C THR A 75 -7.35 0.73 4.30
N LEU A 76 -6.04 0.90 4.50
CA LEU A 76 -5.45 1.18 5.82
C LEU A 76 -6.00 2.48 6.41
N VAL A 77 -5.95 3.59 5.67
CA VAL A 77 -6.42 4.91 6.12
C VAL A 77 -7.92 4.88 6.43
N ILE A 78 -8.75 4.26 5.57
CA ILE A 78 -10.19 4.14 5.81
C ILE A 78 -10.48 3.34 7.09
N ASN A 79 -9.82 2.19 7.29
CA ASN A 79 -10.06 1.38 8.50
C ASN A 79 -9.58 2.09 9.77
N LEU A 80 -8.46 2.82 9.73
CA LEU A 80 -7.99 3.62 10.87
C LEU A 80 -8.91 4.81 11.16
N LEU A 81 -9.48 5.45 10.14
CA LEU A 81 -10.48 6.52 10.32
C LEU A 81 -11.77 5.98 10.94
N PHE A 82 -12.28 4.83 10.46
CA PHE A 82 -13.44 4.18 11.07
C PHE A 82 -13.17 3.78 12.52
N TRP A 83 -12.02 3.17 12.82
CA TRP A 83 -11.62 2.85 14.19
C TRP A 83 -11.57 4.09 15.09
N LEU A 84 -10.99 5.21 14.62
CA LEU A 84 -10.93 6.46 15.36
C LEU A 84 -12.33 7.02 15.63
N ILE A 85 -13.20 7.09 14.62
CA ILE A 85 -14.57 7.59 14.75
C ILE A 85 -15.37 6.71 15.73
N THR A 86 -15.31 5.39 15.59
CA THR A 86 -15.99 4.46 16.50
C THR A 86 -15.46 4.59 17.93
N THR A 87 -14.14 4.73 18.12
CA THR A 87 -13.55 4.94 19.45
C THR A 87 -14.06 6.23 20.08
N LEU A 88 -14.10 7.34 19.33
CA LEU A 88 -14.65 8.62 19.81
C LEU A 88 -16.13 8.51 20.18
N LEU A 89 -16.94 7.85 19.36
CA LEU A 89 -18.36 7.60 19.66
C LEU A 89 -18.54 6.72 20.91
N MET A 90 -17.69 5.71 21.11
CA MET A 90 -17.71 4.88 22.31
C MET A 90 -17.29 5.66 23.56
N VAL A 91 -16.31 6.57 23.47
CA VAL A 91 -15.95 7.48 24.57
C VAL A 91 -17.12 8.41 24.91
N SER A 92 -17.74 9.06 23.91
CA SER A 92 -18.91 9.92 24.15
C SER A 92 -20.09 9.14 24.74
N ASN A 93 -20.33 7.90 24.29
CA ASN A 93 -21.34 7.02 24.88
C ASN A 93 -21.00 6.66 26.33
N TYR A 94 -19.72 6.38 26.63
CA TYR A 94 -19.24 6.07 27.97
C TYR A 94 -19.47 7.24 28.95
N GLU A 95 -19.06 8.46 28.56
CA GLU A 95 -19.23 9.68 29.36
C GLU A 95 -20.69 9.99 29.69
N VAL A 96 -21.57 9.97 28.67
CA VAL A 96 -22.99 10.32 28.84
C VAL A 96 -23.72 9.28 29.69
N ASN A 97 -23.48 7.99 29.45
CA ASN A 97 -24.26 6.94 30.10
C ASN A 97 -23.68 6.54 31.46
N TYR A 98 -22.36 6.46 31.62
CA TYR A 98 -21.73 5.80 32.79
C TYR A 98 -21.01 6.74 33.75
N VAL A 99 -20.54 7.90 33.29
CA VAL A 99 -19.85 8.88 34.17
C VAL A 99 -20.83 9.86 34.81
N HIS A 100 -21.79 10.39 34.04
CA HIS A 100 -22.74 11.39 34.52
C HIS A 100 -23.97 10.78 35.24
N ASN A 101 -24.23 9.49 35.05
CA ASN A 101 -25.43 8.83 35.59
C ASN A 101 -25.13 8.12 36.93
N ARG A 102 -25.58 8.72 38.03
CA ARG A 102 -25.35 8.20 39.40
C ARG A 102 -26.14 6.94 39.75
N PHE A 103 -27.05 6.49 38.89
CA PHE A 103 -27.93 5.33 39.15
C PHE A 103 -27.39 4.00 38.60
N ILE A 104 -26.21 3.99 37.97
CA ILE A 104 -25.62 2.80 37.35
C ILE A 104 -24.72 2.03 38.32
N GLN A 105 -24.74 0.69 38.24
CA GLN A 105 -23.91 -0.16 39.09
C GLN A 105 -22.42 -0.01 38.74
N VAL A 106 -21.55 0.07 39.74
CA VAL A 106 -20.08 0.20 39.56
C VAL A 106 -19.50 -0.90 38.66
N ALA A 107 -20.01 -2.14 38.77
CA ALA A 107 -19.60 -3.25 37.92
C ALA A 107 -19.91 -3.01 36.43
N GLN A 108 -21.03 -2.36 36.10
CA GLN A 108 -21.37 -2.00 34.72
C GLN A 108 -20.46 -0.92 34.17
N VAL A 109 -20.11 0.08 34.98
CA VAL A 109 -19.13 1.13 34.63
C VAL A 109 -17.77 0.49 34.30
N GLN A 110 -17.26 -0.36 35.20
CA GLN A 110 -15.98 -1.07 35.02
C GLN A 110 -15.96 -1.96 33.77
N ASN A 111 -17.02 -2.74 33.53
CA ASN A 111 -17.08 -3.64 32.38
C ASN A 111 -17.11 -2.87 31.03
N ASN A 112 -17.87 -1.78 30.95
CA ASN A 112 -17.91 -0.95 29.73
C ASN A 112 -16.57 -0.23 29.49
N PHE A 113 -15.90 0.23 30.55
CA PHE A 113 -14.56 0.81 30.45
C PHE A 113 -13.52 -0.21 29.94
N TYR A 114 -13.60 -1.46 30.44
CA TYR A 114 -12.76 -2.55 29.94
C TYR A 114 -12.99 -2.81 28.45
N HIS A 115 -14.25 -2.91 28.00
CA HIS A 115 -14.56 -3.09 26.58
C HIS A 115 -14.09 -1.92 25.70
N LEU A 116 -14.21 -0.68 26.17
CA LEU A 116 -13.67 0.52 25.52
C LEU A 116 -12.15 0.40 25.33
N LEU A 117 -11.41 0.09 26.39
CA LEU A 117 -9.95 -0.05 26.36
C LEU A 117 -9.52 -1.21 25.44
N VAL A 118 -10.18 -2.36 25.52
CA VAL A 118 -9.90 -3.51 24.64
C VAL A 118 -10.12 -3.12 23.17
N TYR A 119 -11.24 -2.48 22.83
CA TYR A 119 -11.51 -2.06 21.46
C TYR A 119 -10.48 -1.03 20.97
N ALA A 120 -10.18 -0.01 21.77
CA ALA A 120 -9.25 1.05 21.41
C ALA A 120 -7.83 0.51 21.19
N LEU A 121 -7.35 -0.36 22.08
CA LEU A 121 -5.98 -0.87 22.04
C LEU A 121 -5.78 -2.02 21.04
N THR A 122 -6.71 -2.96 20.92
CA THR A 122 -6.50 -4.17 20.09
C THR A 122 -6.84 -3.98 18.61
N THR A 123 -7.88 -3.19 18.29
CA THR A 123 -8.37 -3.04 16.90
C THR A 123 -7.30 -2.57 15.90
N PRO A 124 -6.40 -1.62 16.23
CA PRO A 124 -5.31 -1.24 15.33
C PRO A 124 -4.37 -2.41 14.98
N PHE A 125 -4.05 -3.28 15.93
CA PHE A 125 -3.22 -4.47 15.68
C PHE A 125 -3.97 -5.49 14.81
N VAL A 126 -5.27 -5.69 15.05
CA VAL A 126 -6.12 -6.56 14.23
C VAL A 126 -6.18 -6.07 12.77
N ILE A 127 -6.32 -4.76 12.54
CA ILE A 127 -6.28 -4.17 11.18
C ILE A 127 -4.95 -4.48 10.49
N HIS A 128 -3.81 -4.28 11.18
CA HIS A 128 -2.49 -4.57 10.62
C HIS A 128 -2.28 -6.07 10.34
N LEU A 129 -2.75 -6.94 11.24
CA LEU A 129 -2.70 -8.40 11.07
C LEU A 129 -3.52 -8.86 9.85
N ILE A 130 -4.74 -8.34 9.69
CA ILE A 130 -5.60 -8.63 8.53
C ILE A 130 -4.93 -8.18 7.22
N ILE A 131 -4.30 -7.00 7.19
CA ILE A 131 -3.56 -6.52 6.02
C ILE A 131 -2.35 -7.43 5.72
N PHE A 132 -1.61 -7.86 6.73
CA PHE A 132 -0.49 -8.80 6.58
C PHE A 132 -0.96 -10.14 5.99
N VAL A 133 -2.03 -10.73 6.53
CA VAL A 133 -2.62 -11.99 6.03
C VAL A 133 -3.13 -11.83 4.61
N ASN A 134 -3.77 -10.71 4.26
CA ASN A 134 -4.20 -10.43 2.89
C ASN A 134 -3.01 -10.40 1.91
N TYR A 135 -1.91 -9.74 2.26
CA TYR A 135 -0.70 -9.77 1.44
C TYR A 135 -0.10 -11.17 1.33
N LEU A 136 -0.13 -11.98 2.40
CA LEU A 136 0.39 -13.35 2.39
C LEU A 136 -0.40 -14.21 1.41
N LEU A 137 -1.73 -14.14 1.46
CA LEU A 137 -2.64 -14.84 0.54
C LEU A 137 -2.42 -14.38 -0.91
N TRP A 138 -2.30 -13.07 -1.16
CA TRP A 138 -1.96 -12.56 -2.49
C TRP A 138 -0.60 -13.04 -2.99
N GLY A 139 0.42 -13.10 -2.12
CA GLY A 139 1.73 -13.65 -2.44
C GLY A 139 1.66 -15.12 -2.87
N ILE A 140 0.87 -15.94 -2.15
CA ILE A 140 0.60 -17.34 -2.51
C ILE A 140 -0.05 -17.42 -3.91
N VAL A 141 -1.13 -16.67 -4.15
CA VAL A 141 -1.84 -16.66 -5.44
C VAL A 141 -0.92 -16.26 -6.60
N VAL A 142 -0.12 -15.19 -6.42
CA VAL A 142 0.83 -14.72 -7.44
C VAL A 142 1.91 -15.76 -7.74
N VAL A 143 2.47 -16.42 -6.72
CA VAL A 143 3.50 -17.45 -6.91
C VAL A 143 2.93 -18.73 -7.54
N ILE A 144 1.71 -19.15 -7.17
CA ILE A 144 1.05 -20.31 -7.78
C ILE A 144 0.73 -20.03 -9.26
N ARG A 145 0.07 -18.91 -9.58
CA ARG A 145 -0.29 -18.54 -10.96
C ARG A 145 0.94 -18.41 -11.86
N ASN A 146 1.98 -17.71 -11.38
CA ASN A 146 3.16 -17.38 -12.19
C ASN A 146 4.34 -18.35 -11.97
N ARG A 147 4.09 -19.55 -11.40
CA ARG A 147 5.13 -20.51 -11.01
C ARG A 147 6.12 -20.90 -12.12
N LYS A 148 5.67 -20.84 -13.38
CA LYS A 148 6.48 -21.15 -14.59
C LYS A 148 7.36 -19.97 -15.00
N SER A 149 6.84 -18.74 -14.95
CA SER A 149 7.53 -17.51 -15.36
C SER A 149 8.51 -16.98 -14.32
N ILE A 150 8.34 -17.33 -13.04
CA ILE A 150 9.29 -16.95 -11.98
C ILE A 150 10.52 -17.87 -12.06
N HIS A 151 11.61 -17.36 -12.64
CA HIS A 151 12.92 -18.04 -12.71
C HIS A 151 13.65 -18.00 -11.36
N ALA A 152 13.19 -18.81 -10.41
CA ALA A 152 13.78 -18.95 -9.07
C ALA A 152 13.62 -20.38 -8.52
N THR A 153 14.48 -20.76 -7.58
CA THR A 153 14.40 -22.04 -6.86
C THR A 153 13.10 -22.17 -6.05
N LYS A 154 12.70 -23.40 -5.73
CA LYS A 154 11.53 -23.67 -4.85
C LYS A 154 11.65 -22.93 -3.51
N TRP A 155 12.85 -22.91 -2.93
CA TRP A 155 13.12 -22.22 -1.66
C TRP A 155 12.99 -20.70 -1.77
N GLN A 156 13.54 -20.08 -2.82
CA GLN A 156 13.37 -18.64 -3.05
C GLN A 156 11.89 -18.27 -3.24
N LYS A 157 11.12 -19.08 -3.97
CA LYS A 157 9.66 -18.90 -4.13
C LYS A 157 8.94 -18.97 -2.79
N PHE A 158 9.21 -19.99 -1.98
CA PHE A 158 8.64 -20.13 -0.63
C PHE A 158 9.01 -18.94 0.27
N LYS A 159 10.30 -18.59 0.39
CA LYS A 159 10.76 -17.44 1.17
C LYS A 159 10.12 -16.14 0.69
N SER A 160 9.95 -15.96 -0.63
CA SER A 160 9.36 -14.74 -1.20
C SER A 160 7.93 -14.49 -0.73
N ILE A 161 7.13 -15.55 -0.52
CA ILE A 161 5.76 -15.46 0.01
C ILE A 161 5.75 -14.81 1.40
N PHE A 162 6.64 -15.21 2.30
CA PHE A 162 6.70 -14.67 3.66
C PHE A 162 7.38 -13.30 3.74
N THR A 163 8.38 -13.04 2.90
CA THR A 163 9.03 -11.71 2.85
C THR A 163 8.17 -10.66 2.14
N TYR A 164 7.21 -11.07 1.29
CA TYR A 164 6.38 -10.14 0.52
C TYR A 164 5.49 -9.23 1.40
N PRO A 165 4.73 -9.73 2.41
CA PRO A 165 3.99 -8.88 3.33
C PRO A 165 4.87 -7.86 4.06
N LEU A 166 6.02 -8.30 4.61
CA LEU A 166 6.98 -7.42 5.28
C LEU A 166 7.53 -6.36 4.33
N PHE A 167 7.82 -6.74 3.08
CA PHE A 167 8.26 -5.81 2.05
C PHE A 167 7.15 -4.80 1.68
N MET A 168 5.89 -5.24 1.58
CA MET A 168 4.76 -4.37 1.30
C MET A 168 4.47 -3.39 2.44
N LEU A 169 4.69 -3.77 3.71
CA LEU A 169 4.56 -2.86 4.84
C LEU A 169 5.52 -1.65 4.74
N THR A 170 6.64 -1.76 4.02
CA THR A 170 7.55 -0.62 3.78
C THR A 170 6.87 0.52 3.00
N TYR A 171 5.79 0.24 2.25
CA TYR A 171 5.02 1.28 1.58
C TYR A 171 4.30 2.23 2.55
N ILE A 172 4.07 1.85 3.82
CA ILE A 172 3.45 2.72 4.83
C ILE A 172 4.36 3.94 5.11
N PRO A 173 5.60 3.79 5.61
CA PRO A 173 6.50 4.92 5.82
C PRO A 173 6.92 5.60 4.51
N ILE A 174 7.08 4.87 3.40
CA ILE A 174 7.36 5.48 2.09
C ILE A 174 6.23 6.45 1.68
N SER A 175 4.97 6.03 1.81
CA SER A 175 3.82 6.85 1.40
C SER A 175 3.63 8.05 2.33
N PHE A 176 3.85 7.90 3.64
CA PHE A 176 3.87 9.01 4.58
C PHE A 176 4.93 10.06 4.21
N LEU A 177 6.19 9.63 4.00
CA LEU A 177 7.27 10.51 3.58
C LEU A 177 7.03 11.16 2.19
N ALA A 178 6.31 10.47 1.30
CA ALA A 178 5.93 11.01 0.00
C ALA A 178 4.92 12.16 0.10
N LEU A 179 4.11 12.26 1.16
CA LEU A 179 3.21 13.41 1.37
C LEU A 179 3.99 14.73 1.46
N PHE A 180 5.14 14.72 2.15
CA PHE A 180 5.97 15.90 2.39
C PHE A 180 6.93 16.26 1.22
N ARG A 181 7.02 15.44 0.16
CA ARG A 181 7.92 15.67 -0.99
C ARG A 181 7.15 16.12 -2.24
N SER A 182 7.39 17.33 -2.74
CA SER A 182 6.73 17.86 -3.95
C SER A 182 7.19 17.15 -5.23
N THR A 183 8.50 16.90 -5.35
CA THR A 183 9.16 16.20 -6.46
C THR A 183 10.09 15.11 -5.92
N TYR A 184 10.52 14.22 -6.81
CA TYR A 184 11.54 13.21 -6.51
C TYR A 184 12.51 13.09 -7.68
N SER A 185 13.78 12.77 -7.38
CA SER A 185 14.83 12.76 -8.39
C SER A 185 14.50 11.77 -9.52
N THR A 186 14.61 12.25 -10.76
CA THR A 186 14.47 11.48 -12.00
C THR A 186 15.73 10.70 -12.37
N THR A 187 16.84 10.86 -11.62
CA THR A 187 18.12 10.20 -11.94
C THR A 187 17.93 8.69 -12.15
N PRO A 188 18.47 8.12 -13.24
CA PRO A 188 18.37 6.69 -13.47
C PRO A 188 19.01 5.94 -12.29
N ILE A 189 18.39 4.82 -11.91
CA ILE A 189 18.97 3.91 -10.93
C ILE A 189 20.08 3.17 -11.65
N ALA A 190 21.27 3.09 -11.04
CA ALA A 190 22.44 2.47 -11.67
C ALA A 190 22.13 1.02 -12.07
N ARG A 191 22.36 0.70 -13.34
CA ARG A 191 22.08 -0.63 -13.89
C ARG A 191 23.11 -1.66 -13.46
N LYS A 192 22.73 -2.93 -13.39
CA LYS A 192 23.66 -4.01 -12.99
C LYS A 192 24.85 -4.11 -13.96
N SER A 193 24.57 -3.90 -15.25
CA SER A 193 25.57 -3.79 -16.32
C SER A 193 26.58 -2.65 -16.08
N GLU A 194 26.11 -1.45 -15.74
CA GLU A 194 26.93 -0.28 -15.44
C GLU A 194 27.81 -0.47 -14.18
N VAL A 195 27.28 -1.11 -13.14
CA VAL A 195 28.06 -1.42 -11.93
C VAL A 195 29.18 -2.42 -12.23
N VAL A 196 28.90 -3.48 -12.99
CA VAL A 196 29.92 -4.47 -13.40
C VAL A 196 31.01 -3.84 -14.27
N LEU A 197 30.67 -2.90 -15.15
CA LEU A 197 31.65 -2.16 -15.95
C LEU A 197 32.55 -1.27 -15.08
N LYS A 198 32.02 -0.65 -14.01
CA LYS A 198 32.82 0.16 -13.07
C LYS A 198 33.69 -0.66 -12.12
N THR A 199 33.37 -1.93 -11.87
CA THR A 199 34.13 -2.80 -10.95
C THR A 199 35.12 -3.72 -11.64
N LYS A 200 35.07 -3.89 -12.96
CA LYS A 200 36.17 -4.52 -13.69
C LYS A 200 37.34 -3.53 -13.76
N PRO A 201 38.57 -3.90 -13.34
CA PRO A 201 39.72 -3.06 -13.64
C PRO A 201 39.88 -2.96 -15.16
N ASN A 202 40.20 -1.77 -15.65
CA ASN A 202 40.58 -1.58 -17.06
C ASN A 202 41.80 -2.46 -17.35
N LYS A 203 41.59 -3.63 -17.96
CA LYS A 203 42.63 -4.33 -18.69
C LYS A 203 42.90 -3.53 -19.96
N THR A 204 43.73 -2.51 -19.83
CA THR A 204 44.42 -1.88 -20.95
C THR A 204 45.21 -2.96 -21.68
N SER A 205 44.71 -3.39 -22.83
CA SER A 205 45.46 -4.18 -23.80
C SER A 205 46.54 -3.29 -24.41
N ASN A 206 47.72 -3.27 -23.79
CA ASN A 206 48.93 -2.75 -24.41
C ASN A 206 49.61 -3.89 -25.17
N LYS A 207 49.91 -3.62 -26.45
CA LYS A 207 50.43 -4.52 -27.50
C LYS A 207 49.37 -5.45 -28.11
#